data_AF-X1KUX7-F1
#
_entry.id   AF-X1KUX7-F1
#
_cell.length_a   1.000
_cell.length_b   1.000
_cell.length_c   1.000
_cell.angle_alpha   90.00
_cell.angle_beta   90.00
_cell.angle_gamma   90.00
#
_symmetry.space_group_name_H-M   'P 1'
#
loop_
_entity.id
_entity.type
_entity.pdbx_description
1 polymer ?
#
loop_
_entity_poly.entity_id
_entity_poly.type
_entity_poly.pdbx_seq_one_letter_code
_entity_poly.pdbx_strand_id
1 'polypeptide(L)'
;MVVSLPQADFGLVLTDYPGLRRKVYKIAKRVGVRGALAVFHPARRRCPNCGTVPEMGHKTCLFCGNYWFEWYFSPHFHLVGFGWIKGTGEEFLRSGYVVRNVGRRRSVGGTVLYQLSHAGVHLNYHVVTWFGALSYNKLRVEPEERELPTCPTCGARLIPCRWFGEGEDPLEGEGEGSYWVDPEGWRYTARYRGLGGF
;
A
#
# COMPACT_ATOMS: atom_id res chain seq x y z
N MET A 1 12.86 8.81 -2.58
CA MET A 1 13.90 7.77 -2.80
C MET A 1 13.29 6.64 -3.60
N VAL A 2 14.08 5.87 -4.34
CA VAL A 2 13.64 4.64 -5.04
C VAL A 2 14.47 3.47 -4.53
N VAL A 3 13.83 2.33 -4.31
CA VAL A 3 14.48 1.04 -3.99
C VAL A 3 14.12 0.06 -5.09
N SER A 4 15.09 -0.27 -5.95
CA SER A 4 14.91 -1.25 -7.03
C SER A 4 15.31 -2.64 -6.55
N LEU A 5 14.52 -3.65 -6.95
CA LEU A 5 14.81 -5.04 -6.61
C LEU A 5 15.93 -5.60 -7.50
N PRO A 6 16.75 -6.54 -6.98
CA PRO A 6 17.55 -7.42 -7.82
C PRO A 6 16.63 -8.42 -8.55
N GLN A 7 17.05 -8.90 -9.72
CA GLN A 7 16.27 -9.85 -10.52
C GLN A 7 15.91 -11.12 -9.73
N ALA A 8 16.80 -11.60 -8.85
CA ALA A 8 16.56 -12.76 -8.00
C ALA A 8 15.31 -12.63 -7.09
N ASP A 9 14.90 -11.40 -6.76
CA ASP A 9 13.76 -11.13 -5.90
C ASP A 9 12.48 -10.77 -6.67
N PHE A 10 12.51 -10.74 -8.00
CA PHE A 10 11.35 -10.36 -8.82
C PHE A 10 10.14 -11.28 -8.58
N GLY A 11 10.39 -12.58 -8.40
CA GLY A 11 9.33 -13.56 -8.10
C GLY A 11 8.58 -13.29 -6.79
N LEU A 12 9.24 -12.64 -5.81
CA LEU A 12 8.62 -12.32 -4.52
C LEU A 12 7.46 -11.34 -4.65
N VAL A 13 7.37 -10.58 -5.75
CA VAL A 13 6.21 -9.73 -6.04
C VAL A 13 4.93 -10.56 -6.10
N LEU A 14 5.02 -11.80 -6.59
CA LEU A 14 3.89 -12.71 -6.76
C LEU A 14 3.76 -13.69 -5.58
N THR A 15 4.88 -14.20 -5.07
CA THR A 15 4.88 -15.31 -4.11
C THR A 15 4.89 -14.88 -2.63
N ASP A 16 5.53 -13.76 -2.29
CA ASP A 16 5.62 -13.26 -0.91
C ASP A 16 5.78 -11.72 -0.88
N TYR A 17 4.76 -11.02 -1.37
CA TYR A 17 4.76 -9.56 -1.37
C TYR A 17 4.88 -8.95 0.04
N PRO A 18 4.26 -9.51 1.11
CA PRO A 18 4.51 -9.06 2.48
C PRO A 18 5.97 -9.20 2.93
N GLY A 19 6.63 -10.32 2.63
CA GLY A 19 8.03 -10.53 2.94
C GLY A 19 8.95 -9.62 2.14
N LEU A 20 8.66 -9.42 0.86
CA LEU A 20 9.35 -8.44 0.02
C LEU A 20 9.28 -7.02 0.62
N ARG A 21 8.08 -6.57 1.03
CA ARG A 21 7.93 -5.26 1.70
C ARG A 21 8.78 -5.16 2.97
N ARG A 22 8.73 -6.18 3.84
CA ARG A 22 9.56 -6.22 5.05
C ARG A 22 11.05 -6.15 4.72
N LYS A 23 11.50 -6.84 3.67
CA LYS A 23 12.89 -6.80 3.19
C LYS A 23 13.29 -5.39 2.76
N VAL A 24 12.46 -4.74 1.93
CA VAL A 24 12.66 -3.36 1.47
C VAL A 24 12.72 -2.37 2.65
N TYR A 25 11.88 -2.52 3.67
CA TYR A 25 11.93 -1.65 4.85
C TYR A 25 13.23 -1.82 5.65
N LYS A 26 13.74 -3.05 5.77
CA LYS A 26 15.02 -3.31 6.43
C LYS A 26 16.18 -2.65 5.67
N ILE A 27 16.19 -2.77 4.34
CA ILE A 27 17.17 -2.13 3.45
C ILE A 27 17.11 -0.60 3.61
N ALA A 28 15.91 -0.02 3.51
CA ALA A 28 15.70 1.41 3.66
C ALA A 28 16.21 1.93 5.03
N LYS A 29 15.96 1.19 6.12
CA LYS A 29 16.45 1.56 7.46
C LYS A 29 17.97 1.49 7.56
N ARG A 30 18.61 0.47 6.97
CA ARG A 30 20.09 0.34 6.98
C ARG A 30 20.77 1.51 6.30
N VAL A 31 20.18 2.06 5.23
CA VAL A 31 20.71 3.24 4.56
C VAL A 31 20.26 4.56 5.19
N GLY A 32 19.61 4.56 6.36
CA GLY A 32 19.30 5.76 7.13
C GLY A 32 17.88 6.33 6.97
N VAL A 33 16.94 5.61 6.34
CA VAL A 33 15.52 6.00 6.36
C VAL A 33 14.92 5.74 7.74
N ARG A 34 14.33 6.77 8.36
CA ARG A 34 13.70 6.67 9.69
C ARG A 34 12.22 6.30 9.61
N GLY A 35 11.52 6.80 8.60
CA GLY A 35 10.13 6.46 8.32
C GLY A 35 9.71 6.97 6.95
N ALA A 36 8.88 6.21 6.26
CA ALA A 36 8.40 6.58 4.93
C ALA A 36 7.05 5.93 4.60
N LEU A 37 6.35 6.58 3.69
CA LEU A 37 5.35 6.00 2.81
C LEU A 37 6.06 5.21 1.71
N ALA A 38 5.62 3.99 1.46
CA ALA A 38 6.10 3.11 0.41
C ALA A 38 5.00 2.85 -0.61
N VAL A 39 5.31 3.11 -1.89
CA VAL A 39 4.43 2.88 -3.04
C VAL A 39 5.12 1.93 -4.01
N PHE A 40 4.49 0.81 -4.33
CA PHE A 40 5.05 -0.19 -5.24
C PHE A 40 4.72 0.11 -6.70
N HIS A 41 5.72 -0.06 -7.57
CA HIS A 41 5.61 0.13 -9.01
C HIS A 41 6.17 -1.12 -9.71
N PRO A 42 5.36 -1.83 -10.50
CA PRO A 42 5.78 -3.10 -11.10
C PRO A 42 6.71 -2.93 -12.31
N ALA A 43 6.60 -1.80 -13.00
CA ALA A 43 7.22 -1.58 -14.30
C ALA A 43 7.87 -0.21 -14.42
N ARG A 44 8.80 -0.09 -15.36
CA ARG A 44 9.41 1.18 -15.78
C ARG A 44 9.22 1.35 -17.28
N ARG A 45 9.37 2.58 -17.75
CA ARG A 45 9.49 2.86 -19.18
C ARG A 45 10.96 2.75 -19.60
N ARG A 46 11.21 2.32 -20.83
CA ARG A 46 12.52 2.45 -21.49
C ARG A 46 12.36 2.81 -22.96
N CYS A 47 13.38 3.44 -23.52
CA CYS A 47 13.48 3.67 -24.94
C CYS A 47 13.78 2.32 -25.63
N PRO A 48 12.95 1.87 -26.57
CA PRO A 48 13.16 0.60 -27.27
C PRO A 48 14.38 0.65 -28.19
N ASN A 49 14.75 1.83 -28.68
CA ASN A 49 15.89 2.01 -29.59
C ASN A 49 17.25 1.94 -28.88
N CYS A 50 17.37 2.54 -27.69
CA CYS A 50 18.66 2.68 -27.00
C CYS A 50 18.68 2.21 -25.53
N GLY A 51 17.56 1.70 -25.01
CA GLY A 51 17.45 1.23 -23.62
C GLY A 51 17.37 2.33 -22.56
N THR A 52 17.50 3.61 -22.92
CA THR A 52 17.45 4.73 -21.95
C THR A 52 16.13 4.73 -21.18
N VAL A 53 16.22 4.71 -19.84
CA VAL A 53 15.05 4.90 -18.96
C VAL A 53 14.78 6.40 -18.88
N PRO A 54 13.68 6.91 -19.46
CA PRO A 54 13.41 8.34 -19.46
C PRO A 54 13.15 8.84 -18.04
N GLU A 55 13.59 10.07 -17.79
CA GLU A 55 13.11 10.81 -16.64
C GLU A 55 11.62 11.16 -16.79
N MET A 56 11.02 11.53 -15.67
CA MET A 56 9.62 11.84 -15.53
C MET A 56 9.17 12.93 -16.51
N GLY A 57 8.06 12.70 -17.24
CA GLY A 57 7.44 13.69 -18.12
C GLY A 57 8.03 13.80 -19.53
N HIS A 58 9.15 13.12 -19.82
CA HIS A 58 9.74 13.15 -21.15
C HIS A 58 8.91 12.34 -22.16
N LYS A 59 8.48 13.02 -23.23
CA LYS A 59 7.79 12.42 -24.39
C LYS A 59 8.77 11.95 -25.48
N THR A 60 9.99 12.44 -25.45
CA THR A 60 11.06 12.09 -26.39
C THR A 60 12.30 11.65 -25.63
N CYS A 61 12.98 10.62 -26.12
CA CYS A 61 14.26 10.15 -25.60
C CYS A 61 15.34 11.20 -25.86
N LEU A 62 15.94 11.73 -24.79
CA LEU A 62 17.00 12.75 -24.89
C LEU A 62 18.30 12.23 -25.51
N PHE A 63 18.49 10.91 -25.54
CA PHE A 63 19.71 10.31 -26.07
C PHE A 63 19.64 10.09 -27.59
N CYS A 64 18.54 9.54 -28.11
CA CYS A 64 18.44 9.15 -29.52
C CYS A 64 17.23 9.74 -30.26
N GLY A 65 16.46 10.63 -29.63
CA GLY A 65 15.30 11.29 -30.27
C GLY A 65 14.07 10.40 -30.45
N ASN A 66 14.06 9.15 -29.97
CA ASN A 66 12.87 8.29 -30.10
C ASN A 66 11.66 8.90 -29.39
N TYR A 67 10.49 8.87 -30.00
CA TYR A 67 9.28 9.56 -29.51
C TYR A 67 8.28 8.64 -28.81
N TRP A 68 8.62 7.37 -28.61
CA TRP A 68 7.80 6.42 -27.87
C TRP A 68 8.62 5.63 -26.83
N PHE A 69 7.94 5.02 -25.86
CA PHE A 69 8.58 4.25 -24.80
C PHE A 69 7.78 2.98 -24.53
N GLU A 70 8.48 1.88 -24.28
CA GLU A 70 7.87 0.62 -23.87
C GLU A 70 7.94 0.44 -22.36
N TRP A 71 6.94 -0.24 -21.81
CA TRP A 71 6.94 -0.67 -20.42
C TRP A 71 7.63 -2.02 -20.30
N TYR A 72 8.48 -2.18 -19.30
CA TYR A 72 9.11 -3.46 -18.98
C TYR A 72 9.05 -3.73 -17.48
N PHE A 73 8.96 -5.01 -17.12
CA PHE A 73 8.88 -5.43 -15.74
C PHE A 73 10.20 -5.10 -15.02
N SER A 74 10.09 -4.24 -14.02
CA SER A 74 11.22 -3.72 -13.24
C SER A 74 10.69 -3.25 -11.89
N PRO A 75 10.33 -4.19 -11.00
CA PRO A 75 9.67 -3.88 -9.75
C PRO A 75 10.55 -3.01 -8.84
N HIS A 76 9.94 -1.97 -8.27
CA HIS A 76 10.62 -1.05 -7.38
C HIS A 76 9.64 -0.37 -6.43
N PHE A 77 10.18 0.18 -5.34
CA PHE A 77 9.42 0.95 -4.36
C PHE A 77 9.85 2.40 -4.39
N HIS A 78 8.87 3.30 -4.53
CA HIS A 78 9.04 4.70 -4.24
C HIS A 78 8.82 4.93 -2.74
N LEU A 79 9.85 5.46 -2.08
CA LEU A 79 9.80 5.82 -0.67
C LEU A 79 9.78 7.35 -0.52
N VAL A 80 8.71 7.86 0.08
CA VAL A 80 8.53 9.28 0.41
C VAL A 80 8.52 9.39 1.94
N GLY A 81 9.55 10.01 2.50
CA GLY A 81 9.74 10.05 3.94
C GLY A 81 10.99 10.81 4.34
N PHE A 82 11.47 10.56 5.56
CA PHE A 82 12.59 11.29 6.14
C PHE A 82 13.69 10.36 6.66
N GLY A 83 14.90 10.91 6.70
CA GLY A 83 16.14 10.22 7.03
C GLY A 83 17.32 10.81 6.27
N TRP A 84 18.54 10.43 6.66
CA TRP A 84 19.76 10.86 5.99
C TRP A 84 20.38 9.67 5.27
N ILE A 85 20.24 9.65 3.95
CA ILE A 85 20.59 8.48 3.14
C ILE A 85 22.11 8.39 2.99
N LYS A 86 22.70 7.28 3.44
CA LYS A 86 24.13 6.98 3.35
C LYS A 86 24.33 5.48 3.09
N GLY A 87 25.53 5.09 2.66
CA GLY A 87 25.92 3.68 2.58
C GLY A 87 25.21 2.86 1.50
N THR A 88 24.73 3.51 0.42
CA THR A 88 23.92 2.83 -0.61
C THR A 88 24.75 1.90 -1.49
N GLY A 89 26.05 2.15 -1.67
CA GLY A 89 26.94 1.28 -2.43
C GLY A 89 27.24 -0.02 -1.66
N GLU A 90 27.54 0.10 -0.38
CA GLU A 90 27.75 -1.02 0.53
C GLU A 90 26.48 -1.87 0.66
N GLU A 91 25.31 -1.23 0.74
CA GLU A 91 24.04 -1.94 0.76
C GLU A 91 23.74 -2.66 -0.56
N PHE A 92 24.15 -2.09 -1.69
CA PHE A 92 24.05 -2.77 -2.99
C PHE A 92 24.94 -4.01 -3.04
N LEU A 93 26.21 -3.91 -2.63
CA LEU A 93 27.11 -5.07 -2.54
C LEU A 93 26.58 -6.15 -1.60
N ARG A 94 25.91 -5.74 -0.51
CA ARG A 94 25.35 -6.64 0.50
C ARG A 94 24.08 -7.37 0.07
N SER A 95 23.21 -6.70 -0.69
CA SER A 95 21.83 -7.15 -0.90
C SER A 95 21.41 -7.28 -2.36
N GLY A 96 22.16 -6.68 -3.28
CA GLY A 96 21.78 -6.50 -4.68
C GLY A 96 20.72 -5.41 -4.92
N TYR A 97 20.18 -4.79 -3.87
CA TYR A 97 19.17 -3.73 -4.01
C TYR A 97 19.81 -2.39 -4.35
N VAL A 98 19.27 -1.72 -5.37
CA VAL A 98 19.71 -0.38 -5.74
C VAL A 98 18.87 0.64 -5.00
N VAL A 99 19.49 1.39 -4.10
CA VAL A 99 18.85 2.49 -3.39
C VAL A 99 19.30 3.83 -3.98
N ARG A 100 18.36 4.56 -4.59
CA ARG A 100 18.61 5.86 -5.21
C ARG A 100 17.93 6.98 -4.44
N ASN A 101 18.71 7.92 -3.91
CA ASN A 101 18.18 9.17 -3.40
C ASN A 101 17.76 10.07 -4.58
N VAL A 102 16.51 10.53 -4.59
CA VAL A 102 15.97 11.42 -5.64
C VAL A 102 15.88 12.87 -5.15
N GLY A 103 16.50 13.16 -4.00
CA GLY A 103 16.56 14.50 -3.42
C GLY A 103 15.28 14.92 -2.70
N ARG A 104 15.30 16.16 -2.23
CA ARG A 104 14.17 16.80 -1.54
C ARG A 104 13.09 17.16 -2.56
N ARG A 105 11.83 16.94 -2.19
CA ARG A 105 10.68 17.26 -3.03
C ARG A 105 10.11 18.63 -2.67
N ARG A 106 9.69 19.40 -3.67
CA ARG A 106 9.02 20.70 -3.49
C ARG A 106 7.62 20.53 -2.90
N SER A 107 6.85 19.57 -3.43
CA SER A 107 5.51 19.23 -2.95
C SER A 107 5.44 17.75 -2.61
N VAL A 108 5.11 17.43 -1.35
CA VAL A 108 4.87 16.05 -0.91
C VAL A 108 3.62 15.51 -1.58
N GLY A 109 2.51 16.26 -1.53
CA GLY A 109 1.23 15.85 -2.14
C GLY A 109 1.35 15.61 -3.65
N GLY A 110 1.98 16.53 -4.38
CA GLY A 110 2.21 16.36 -5.83
C GLY A 110 3.11 15.16 -6.15
N THR A 111 4.12 14.89 -5.31
CA THR A 111 4.96 13.69 -5.47
C THR A 111 4.14 12.42 -5.26
N VAL A 112 3.34 12.36 -4.19
CA VAL A 112 2.53 11.19 -3.87
C VAL A 112 1.46 10.95 -4.93
N LEU A 113 0.74 12.01 -5.35
CA LEU A 113 -0.25 11.92 -6.43
C LEU A 113 0.36 11.35 -7.71
N TYR A 114 1.54 11.84 -8.10
CA TYR A 114 2.24 11.31 -9.26
C TYR A 114 2.58 9.83 -9.07
N GLN A 115 3.15 9.44 -7.94
CA GLN A 115 3.45 8.02 -7.70
C GLN A 115 2.20 7.14 -7.75
N LEU A 116 1.05 7.64 -7.32
CA LEU A 116 -0.21 6.88 -7.34
C LEU A 116 -0.81 6.79 -8.75
N SER A 117 -0.52 7.73 -9.65
CA SER A 117 -1.07 7.73 -11.01
C SER A 117 -0.63 6.53 -11.87
N HIS A 118 0.36 5.77 -11.42
CA HIS A 118 0.94 4.62 -12.13
C HIS A 118 1.47 3.55 -11.16
N ALA A 119 0.95 3.53 -9.93
CA ALA A 119 1.28 2.50 -8.95
C ALA A 119 0.65 1.16 -9.33
N GLY A 120 1.29 0.06 -8.91
CA GLY A 120 0.69 -1.27 -9.02
C GLY A 120 -0.46 -1.42 -8.02
N VAL A 121 -1.60 -1.95 -8.49
CA VAL A 121 -2.75 -2.28 -7.65
C VAL A 121 -2.84 -3.80 -7.49
N HIS A 122 -3.20 -4.25 -6.29
CA HIS A 122 -3.37 -5.67 -5.99
C HIS A 122 -4.63 -5.88 -5.16
N LEU A 123 -5.40 -6.94 -5.45
CA LEU A 123 -6.67 -7.21 -4.79
C LEU A 123 -6.54 -7.35 -3.25
N ASN A 124 -5.51 -8.08 -2.80
CA ASN A 124 -5.34 -8.40 -1.39
C ASN A 124 -4.41 -7.45 -0.61
N TYR A 125 -3.79 -6.45 -1.26
CA TYR A 125 -2.75 -5.64 -0.61
C TYR A 125 -2.91 -4.15 -0.92
N HIS A 126 -2.73 -3.33 0.11
CA HIS A 126 -2.67 -1.88 -0.08
C HIS A 126 -1.51 -1.46 -0.98
N VAL A 127 -1.84 -0.58 -1.93
CA VAL A 127 -0.91 0.13 -2.83
C VAL A 127 0.11 0.95 -2.02
N VAL A 128 -0.37 1.53 -0.92
CA VAL A 128 0.39 2.41 -0.04
C VAL A 128 0.54 1.77 1.33
N THR A 129 1.74 1.82 1.87
CA THR A 129 2.04 1.33 3.22
C THR A 129 2.97 2.30 3.93
N TRP A 130 2.88 2.39 5.25
CA TRP A 130 3.73 3.25 6.06
C TRP A 130 4.57 2.44 7.03
N PHE A 131 5.84 2.83 7.21
CA PHE A 131 6.75 2.12 8.09
C PHE A 131 7.69 3.06 8.86
N GLY A 132 8.38 2.48 9.84
CA GLY A 132 9.39 3.18 10.63
C GLY A 132 8.78 4.13 11.64
N ALA A 133 9.15 5.40 11.61
CA ALA A 133 8.54 6.44 12.43
C ALA A 133 7.14 6.85 11.95
N LEU A 134 6.77 6.52 10.71
CA LEU A 134 5.46 6.82 10.13
C LEU A 134 4.50 5.62 10.17
N SER A 135 4.83 4.54 10.87
CA SER A 135 3.96 3.36 10.93
C SER A 135 2.61 3.66 11.58
N TYR A 136 1.55 2.98 11.13
CA TYR A 136 0.18 3.20 11.60
C TYR A 136 0.02 3.13 13.12
N ASN A 137 0.72 2.21 13.79
CA ASN A 137 0.69 2.09 15.25
C ASN A 137 1.35 3.25 16.02
N LYS A 138 2.03 4.17 15.33
CA LYS A 138 2.60 5.39 15.90
C LYS A 138 1.77 6.62 15.58
N LEU A 139 0.80 6.49 14.68
CA LEU A 139 -0.14 7.55 14.39
C LEU A 139 -1.06 7.69 15.61
N ARG A 140 -0.99 8.84 16.26
CA ARG A 140 -1.92 9.23 17.32
C ARG A 140 -2.93 10.16 16.71
N VAL A 141 -4.13 9.65 16.48
CA VAL A 141 -5.29 10.44 16.09
C VAL A 141 -6.30 10.32 17.21
N GLU A 142 -6.97 11.42 17.51
CA GLU A 142 -8.22 11.34 18.26
C GLU A 142 -9.17 10.42 17.50
N PRO A 143 -9.75 9.40 18.16
CA PRO A 143 -10.75 8.57 17.52
C PRO A 143 -11.85 9.46 16.98
N GLU A 144 -12.13 9.34 15.69
CA GLU A 144 -13.29 10.00 15.11
C GLU A 144 -14.55 9.47 15.82
N GLU A 145 -15.45 10.38 16.21
CA GLU A 145 -16.75 10.00 16.75
C GLU A 145 -17.52 9.29 15.65
N ARG A 146 -17.51 7.95 15.69
CA ARG A 146 -18.30 7.15 14.76
C ARG A 146 -19.74 7.18 15.24
N GLU A 147 -20.65 7.62 14.38
CA GLU A 147 -22.08 7.43 14.62
C GLU A 147 -22.33 5.95 14.88
N LEU A 148 -22.82 5.65 16.08
CA LEU A 148 -23.18 4.28 16.43
C LEU A 148 -24.40 3.90 15.60
N PRO A 149 -24.43 2.72 14.98
CA PRO A 149 -25.61 2.29 14.26
C PRO A 149 -26.76 2.16 15.27
N THR A 150 -27.83 2.93 15.08
CA THR A 150 -29.03 2.91 15.91
C THR A 150 -30.23 2.44 15.10
N CYS A 151 -31.17 1.78 15.74
CA CYS A 151 -32.44 1.41 15.14
C CYS A 151 -33.20 2.68 14.74
N PRO A 152 -33.62 2.84 13.47
CA PRO A 152 -34.33 4.04 13.02
C PRO A 152 -35.71 4.18 13.67
N THR A 153 -36.26 3.12 14.26
CA THR A 153 -37.59 3.12 14.89
C THR A 153 -37.54 3.50 16.37
N CYS A 154 -36.59 2.97 17.14
CA CYS A 154 -36.55 3.15 18.60
C CYS A 154 -35.27 3.80 19.13
N GLY A 155 -34.27 4.07 18.28
CA GLY A 155 -33.00 4.67 18.67
C GLY A 155 -32.06 3.72 19.44
N ALA A 156 -32.45 2.48 19.70
CA ALA A 156 -31.59 1.50 20.37
C ALA A 156 -30.35 1.18 19.52
N ARG A 157 -29.20 1.00 20.16
CA ARG A 157 -27.95 0.62 19.49
C ARG A 157 -28.10 -0.75 18.80
N LEU A 158 -27.78 -0.81 17.51
CA LEU A 158 -27.73 -2.06 16.77
C LEU A 158 -26.50 -2.89 17.18
N ILE A 159 -26.69 -4.20 17.31
CA ILE A 159 -25.68 -5.15 17.74
C ILE A 159 -25.34 -6.06 16.56
N PRO A 160 -24.06 -6.33 16.26
CA PRO A 160 -23.68 -7.22 15.17
C PRO A 160 -24.23 -8.64 15.37
N CYS A 161 -25.05 -9.10 14.42
CA CYS A 161 -25.54 -10.48 14.33
C CYS A 161 -24.94 -11.19 13.11
N ARG A 162 -25.06 -12.52 13.10
CA ARG A 162 -24.72 -13.39 11.95
C ARG A 162 -25.74 -14.51 11.88
N TRP A 163 -26.03 -15.00 10.67
CA TRP A 163 -26.86 -16.17 10.46
C TRP A 163 -26.19 -17.45 10.99
N PHE A 164 -26.97 -18.24 11.74
CA PHE A 164 -26.65 -19.58 12.26
C PHE A 164 -27.85 -20.54 12.12
N GLY A 165 -28.87 -20.16 11.33
CA GLY A 165 -30.02 -21.01 11.07
C GLY A 165 -29.68 -22.19 10.16
N GLU A 166 -30.64 -23.09 9.99
CA GLU A 166 -30.54 -24.16 8.99
C GLU A 166 -30.87 -23.60 7.61
N GLY A 167 -30.09 -23.97 6.58
CA GLY A 167 -30.27 -23.49 5.21
C GLY A 167 -29.43 -22.25 4.85
N GLU A 168 -29.74 -21.68 3.68
CA GLU A 168 -29.07 -20.49 3.13
C GLU A 168 -29.37 -19.25 3.99
N ASP A 169 -28.40 -18.32 4.07
CA ASP A 169 -28.60 -17.06 4.77
C ASP A 169 -29.68 -16.25 4.02
N PRO A 170 -30.79 -15.85 4.67
CA PRO A 170 -31.88 -15.11 4.02
C PRO A 170 -31.44 -13.78 3.37
N LEU A 171 -30.26 -13.27 3.72
CA LEU A 171 -29.66 -12.07 3.15
C LEU A 171 -28.46 -12.36 2.23
N GLU A 172 -28.22 -13.62 1.88
CA GLU A 172 -27.19 -13.99 0.92
C GLU A 172 -27.54 -13.40 -0.46
N GLY A 173 -26.71 -12.46 -0.93
CA GLY A 173 -26.87 -11.83 -2.23
C GLY A 173 -27.64 -10.50 -2.24
N GLU A 174 -28.26 -10.11 -1.13
CA GLU A 174 -29.08 -8.89 -1.04
C GLU A 174 -28.26 -7.57 -1.06
N GLY A 175 -26.93 -7.64 -0.91
CA GLY A 175 -26.04 -6.47 -0.87
C GLY A 175 -26.04 -5.76 0.49
N GLU A 176 -25.45 -4.55 0.54
CA GLU A 176 -25.47 -3.72 1.75
C GLU A 176 -26.77 -2.90 1.82
N GLY A 177 -27.52 -3.02 2.93
CA GLY A 177 -28.81 -2.36 3.09
C GLY A 177 -29.44 -2.55 4.47
N SER A 178 -30.67 -2.06 4.62
CA SER A 178 -31.50 -2.28 5.81
C SER A 178 -32.65 -3.21 5.45
N TYR A 179 -32.71 -4.37 6.11
CA TYR A 179 -33.67 -5.42 5.79
C TYR A 179 -34.49 -5.77 7.02
N TRP A 180 -35.73 -6.20 6.77
CA TRP A 180 -36.60 -6.79 7.77
C TRP A 180 -36.64 -8.30 7.52
N VAL A 181 -36.04 -9.06 8.42
CA VAL A 181 -35.96 -10.52 8.33
C VAL A 181 -36.53 -11.16 9.59
N ASP A 182 -36.90 -12.44 9.48
CA ASP A 182 -37.23 -13.24 10.65
C ASP A 182 -35.98 -13.33 11.57
N PRO A 183 -36.11 -13.01 12.87
CA PRO A 183 -34.99 -13.13 13.81
C PRO A 183 -34.56 -14.58 14.07
N GLU A 184 -35.37 -15.59 13.74
CA GLU A 184 -35.01 -17.00 13.87
C GLU A 184 -33.73 -17.32 13.09
N GLY A 185 -32.83 -18.12 13.66
CA GLY A 185 -31.52 -18.43 13.06
C GLY A 185 -30.45 -17.34 13.21
N TRP A 186 -30.79 -16.08 13.49
CA TRP A 186 -29.79 -15.03 13.73
C TRP A 186 -29.25 -15.06 15.16
N ARG A 187 -27.94 -14.93 15.33
CA ARG A 187 -27.31 -14.83 16.66
C ARG A 187 -26.33 -13.67 16.74
N TYR A 188 -26.28 -13.02 17.90
CA TYR A 188 -25.29 -11.99 18.18
C TYR A 188 -23.87 -12.55 18.16
N THR A 189 -22.94 -11.82 17.57
CA THR A 189 -21.54 -12.24 17.48
C THR A 189 -20.69 -11.66 18.61
N ALA A 190 -19.64 -12.38 19.00
CA ALA A 190 -18.77 -12.08 20.15
C ALA A 190 -17.96 -10.76 20.06
N ARG A 191 -18.15 -9.94 19.02
CA ARG A 191 -17.73 -8.52 19.07
C ARG A 191 -18.55 -7.72 20.10
N TYR A 192 -19.60 -8.31 20.67
CA TYR A 192 -20.24 -7.89 21.91
C TYR A 192 -19.46 -8.41 23.15
N ARG A 193 -18.15 -8.15 23.22
CA ARG A 193 -17.48 -8.03 24.52
C ARG A 193 -17.39 -6.54 24.82
N GLY A 194 -18.29 -6.07 25.67
CA GLY A 194 -18.14 -4.76 26.29
C GLY A 194 -16.76 -4.65 26.95
N LEU A 195 -16.25 -3.42 27.03
CA LEU A 195 -15.19 -3.01 27.94
C LEU A 195 -13.88 -3.82 27.81
N GLY A 196 -13.02 -3.35 26.92
CA GLY A 196 -11.61 -3.74 26.88
C GLY A 196 -10.80 -2.57 26.34
N GLY A 197 -10.35 -1.73 27.27
CA GLY A 197 -9.14 -0.90 27.25
C GLY A 197 -8.63 -0.29 25.95
N PHE A 198 -8.41 1.02 26.01
CA PHE A 198 -7.38 1.76 25.27
C PHE A 198 -6.07 0.96 25.10
#